data_AF-A0A9D1GNB0-F1
#
_entry.id   AF-A0A9D1GNB0-F1
#
_cell.length_a   1.000
_cell.length_b   1.000
_cell.length_c   1.000
_cell.angle_alpha   90.00
_cell.angle_beta   90.00
_cell.angle_gamma   90.00
#
_symmetry.space_group_name_H-M   'P 1'
#
loop_
_entity.id
_entity.type
_entity.pdbx_description
1 polymer ?
#
loop_
_entity_poly.entity_id
_entity_poly.type
_entity_poly.pdbx_seq_one_letter_code
_entity_poly.pdbx_strand_id
1 'polypeptide(L)'
;MFYVLLTMFAGVLVGWLLKGWKPVGLSGKAVSAVIWVMMFLLGAEIGMNRELLRSLSSIGLQALLFAAAGICGSVIASVLLYRLLFRKKAE
;
A
#
# COMPACT_ATOMS: atom_id res chain seq x y z
N MET A 1 8.80 -12.03 11.89
CA MET A 1 9.15 -10.61 11.64
C MET A 1 10.50 -10.49 10.95
N PHE A 2 11.59 -10.97 11.56
CA PHE A 2 12.93 -10.90 10.95
C PHE A 2 13.01 -11.56 9.55
N TYR A 3 12.42 -12.75 9.38
CA TYR A 3 12.35 -13.42 8.08
C TYR A 3 11.65 -12.60 6.99
N VAL A 4 10.60 -11.85 7.35
CA VAL A 4 9.88 -10.99 6.40
C VAL A 4 10.75 -9.81 5.98
N LEU A 5 11.50 -9.21 6.92
CA LEU A 5 12.47 -8.17 6.56
C LEU A 5 13.55 -8.74 5.63
N LEU A 6 14.07 -9.93 5.93
CA LEU A 6 15.15 -10.54 5.15
C LEU A 6 14.71 -10.86 3.72
N THR A 7 13.47 -11.34 3.53
CA THR A 7 12.90 -11.57 2.19
C THR A 7 12.64 -10.27 1.43
N MET A 8 12.21 -9.20 2.10
CA MET A 8 12.08 -7.88 1.47
C MET A 8 13.44 -7.33 1.00
N PHE A 9 14.47 -7.42 1.85
CA PHE A 9 15.84 -7.01 1.50
C PHE A 9 16.41 -7.84 0.34
N ALA A 10 16.19 -9.16 0.38
CA ALA A 10 16.59 -10.05 -0.70
C ALA A 10 15.89 -9.67 -2.02
N GLY A 11 14.60 -9.34 -1.99
CA GLY A 11 13.87 -8.88 -3.17
C GLY A 11 14.45 -7.60 -3.78
N VAL A 12 14.83 -6.64 -2.95
CA VAL A 12 15.51 -5.39 -3.41
C VAL A 12 16.88 -5.70 -4.00
N LEU A 13 17.69 -6.55 -3.35
CA LEU A 13 19.01 -6.97 -3.84
C LEU A 13 18.91 -7.68 -5.19
N VAL A 14 17.98 -8.62 -5.33
CA VAL A 14 17.72 -9.34 -6.57
C VAL A 14 17.26 -8.37 -7.67
N GLY A 15 16.33 -7.46 -7.36
CA GLY A 15 15.88 -6.42 -8.30
C GLY A 15 17.00 -5.46 -8.73
N TRP A 16 17.93 -5.15 -7.82
CA TRP A 16 19.11 -4.33 -8.13
C TRP A 16 20.13 -5.07 -9.00
N LEU A 17 20.41 -6.35 -8.72
CA LEU A 17 21.32 -7.19 -9.51
C LEU A 17 20.81 -7.41 -10.94
N LEU A 18 19.49 -7.57 -11.09
CA LEU A 18 18.81 -7.80 -12.37
C LEU A 18 18.60 -6.52 -13.19
N LYS A 19 18.87 -5.33 -12.64
CA LYS A 19 18.69 -4.03 -13.30
C LYS A 19 19.44 -3.90 -14.63
N GLY A 20 20.55 -4.64 -14.80
CA GLY A 20 21.34 -4.66 -16.04
C GLY A 20 20.69 -5.45 -17.20
N TRP A 21 19.77 -6.36 -16.89
CA TRP A 21 19.09 -7.21 -17.88
C TRP A 21 17.75 -6.54 -18.17
N LYS A 22 17.66 -5.80 -19.28
CA LYS A 22 16.47 -5.02 -19.63
C LYS A 22 15.44 -5.85 -20.42
N PRO A 23 14.35 -6.32 -19.78
CA PRO A 23 13.04 -6.34 -20.40
C PRO A 23 12.16 -5.30 -19.69
N VAL A 24 12.54 -4.02 -19.81
CA VAL A 24 11.85 -2.88 -19.15
C VAL A 24 10.37 -2.76 -19.54
N GLY A 25 9.94 -3.38 -20.64
CA GLY A 25 8.54 -3.41 -21.06
C GLY A 25 7.68 -4.52 -20.43
N LEU A 26 8.28 -5.59 -19.89
CA LEU A 26 7.52 -6.68 -19.25
C LEU A 26 7.24 -6.42 -17.78
N SER A 27 8.08 -5.64 -17.07
CA SER A 27 7.93 -5.40 -15.64
C SER A 27 6.57 -4.76 -15.29
N GLY A 28 6.16 -3.72 -16.02
CA GLY A 28 4.86 -3.08 -15.81
C GLY A 28 3.68 -4.03 -16.05
N LYS A 29 3.72 -4.79 -17.16
CA LYS A 29 2.67 -5.76 -17.48
C LYS A 29 2.60 -6.91 -16.47
N ALA A 30 3.76 -7.40 -16.02
CA ALA A 30 3.86 -8.44 -15.01
C ALA A 30 3.30 -7.98 -13.66
N VAL A 31 3.67 -6.77 -13.20
CA VAL A 31 3.13 -6.20 -11.96
C VAL A 31 1.62 -6.04 -12.06
N SER A 32 1.10 -5.46 -13.14
CA SER A 32 -0.34 -5.32 -13.35
C SER A 32 -1.06 -6.68 -13.35
N ALA A 33 -0.51 -7.69 -14.02
CA ALA A 33 -1.08 -9.04 -14.02
C ALA A 33 -1.12 -9.65 -12.62
N VAL A 34 -0.04 -9.50 -11.83
CA VAL A 34 0.01 -9.98 -10.44
C VAL A 34 -1.01 -9.25 -9.56
N ILE A 35 -1.16 -7.93 -9.72
CA ILE A 35 -2.19 -7.15 -8.99
C ILE A 35 -3.59 -7.69 -9.32
N TRP A 36 -3.89 -7.92 -10.61
CA TRP A 36 -5.17 -8.48 -11.03
C TRP A 36 -5.44 -9.84 -10.39
N VAL A 37 -4.45 -10.74 -10.42
CA VAL A 37 -4.56 -12.07 -9.79
C VAL A 37 -4.79 -11.92 -8.30
N MET A 38 -4.02 -11.08 -7.60
CA MET A 38 -4.18 -10.84 -6.17
C MET A 38 -5.55 -10.26 -5.82
N MET A 39 -6.04 -9.28 -6.59
CA MET A 39 -7.37 -8.70 -6.37
C MET A 39 -8.48 -9.73 -6.59
N PHE A 40 -8.33 -10.60 -7.60
CA PHE A 40 -9.27 -11.68 -7.86
C PHE A 40 -9.28 -12.70 -6.72
N LEU A 41 -8.11 -13.17 -6.27
CA LEU A 41 -7.97 -14.10 -5.16
C LEU A 41 -8.56 -13.52 -3.87
N LEU A 42 -8.23 -12.26 -3.55
CA LEU A 42 -8.76 -11.57 -2.38
C LEU A 42 -10.29 -11.45 -2.44
N GLY A 43 -10.85 -11.10 -3.59
CA GLY A 43 -12.30 -11.06 -3.80
C GLY A 43 -12.96 -12.43 -3.61
N ALA A 44 -12.35 -13.50 -4.14
CA ALA A 44 -12.84 -14.86 -3.98
C ALA A 44 -12.79 -15.33 -2.52
N GLU A 45 -11.71 -15.04 -1.81
CA GLU A 45 -11.52 -15.39 -0.40
C GLU A 45 -12.56 -14.70 0.50
N ILE A 46 -12.80 -13.40 0.28
CA ILE A 46 -13.83 -12.65 1.01
C ILE A 46 -15.23 -13.15 0.65
N GLY A 47 -15.51 -13.41 -0.63
CA GLY A 47 -16.82 -13.85 -1.10
C GLY A 47 -17.21 -15.24 -0.64
N MET A 48 -16.24 -16.14 -0.41
CA MET A 48 -16.50 -17.48 0.10
C MET A 48 -16.69 -17.50 1.62
N ASN A 49 -16.20 -16.48 2.34
CA ASN A 49 -16.29 -16.42 3.79
C ASN A 49 -17.56 -15.68 4.27
N ARG A 50 -18.59 -16.46 4.62
CA ARG A 50 -19.88 -15.95 5.12
C ARG A 50 -19.77 -15.13 6.42
N GLU A 51 -18.77 -15.40 7.26
CA GLU A 51 -18.56 -14.68 8.51
C GLU A 51 -18.01 -13.27 8.25
N LEU A 52 -17.04 -13.15 7.33
CA LEU A 52 -16.56 -11.86 6.86
C LEU A 52 -17.70 -11.07 6.19
N LEU A 53 -18.49 -11.72 5.33
CA LEU A 53 -19.64 -11.10 4.67
C LEU A 53 -20.67 -10.54 5.66
N ARG A 54 -20.95 -11.26 6.75
CA ARG A 54 -21.88 -10.81 7.79
C ARG A 54 -21.29 -9.65 8.62
N SER A 55 -19.99 -9.66 8.83
CA SER A 55 -19.26 -8.63 9.57
C SER A 55 -18.82 -7.44 8.72
N LEU A 56 -19.03 -7.46 7.40
CA LEU A 56 -18.70 -6.38 6.47
C LEU A 56 -19.26 -5.03 6.89
N SER A 57 -20.46 -4.99 7.47
CA SER A 57 -21.06 -3.74 7.95
C SER A 57 -20.22 -3.10 9.06
N SER A 58 -19.78 -3.91 10.04
CA SER A 58 -18.93 -3.45 11.14
C SER A 58 -17.50 -3.11 10.68
N ILE A 59 -16.89 -4.01 9.89
CA ILE A 59 -15.54 -3.81 9.33
C ILE A 59 -15.53 -2.60 8.38
N GLY A 60 -16.57 -2.41 7.59
CA GLY A 60 -16.70 -1.31 6.65
C GLY A 60 -16.79 0.04 7.36
N LEU A 61 -17.59 0.14 8.43
CA LEU A 61 -17.64 1.36 9.25
C LEU A 61 -16.29 1.67 9.89
N GLN A 62 -15.62 0.64 10.43
CA GLN A 62 -14.31 0.80 11.03
C GLN A 62 -13.26 1.22 9.99
N ALA A 63 -13.28 0.62 8.79
CA ALA A 63 -12.41 0.97 7.68
C ALA A 63 -12.66 2.41 7.21
N LEU A 64 -13.92 2.86 7.15
CA LEU A 64 -14.26 4.23 6.81
C LEU A 64 -13.70 5.22 7.83
N LEU A 65 -13.82 4.91 9.13
CA LEU A 65 -13.25 5.74 10.20
C LEU A 65 -11.73 5.82 10.09
N PHE A 66 -11.03 4.69 9.85
CA PHE A 66 -9.59 4.69 9.65
C PHE A 66 -9.16 5.45 8.40
N ALA A 67 -9.89 5.31 7.29
CA ALA A 67 -9.62 6.06 6.06
C ALA A 67 -9.78 7.57 6.31
N ALA A 68 -10.88 8.00 6.93
CA ALA A 68 -11.12 9.39 7.25
C ALA A 68 -10.06 9.95 8.21
N ALA A 69 -9.73 9.22 9.27
CA ALA A 69 -8.70 9.61 10.23
C ALA A 69 -7.32 9.71 9.57
N GLY A 70 -6.97 8.76 8.70
CA GLY A 70 -5.72 8.77 7.93
C GLY A 70 -5.63 9.96 6.98
N ILE A 71 -6.70 10.26 6.23
CA ILE A 71 -6.76 11.42 5.33
C ILE A 71 -6.62 12.72 6.14
N CYS A 72 -7.44 12.90 7.18
CA CYS A 72 -7.39 14.07 8.05
C CYS A 72 -6.01 14.25 8.69
N GLY A 73 -5.43 13.18 9.25
CA GLY A 73 -4.09 13.20 9.83
C GLY A 73 -3.01 13.57 8.82
N SER A 74 -3.06 13.02 7.61
CA SER A 74 -2.10 13.31 6.55
C SER A 74 -2.21 14.77 6.07
N VAL A 75 -3.42 15.32 5.96
CA VAL A 75 -3.65 16.73 5.62
C VAL A 75 -3.12 17.65 6.72
N ILE A 76 -3.46 17.37 7.98
CA ILE A 76 -2.99 18.16 9.14
C ILE A 76 -1.46 18.15 9.21
N ALA A 77 -0.83 16.97 9.07
CA ALA A 77 0.62 16.85 9.07
C ALA A 77 1.27 17.63 7.92
N SER A 78 0.68 17.58 6.72
CA SER A 78 1.16 18.33 5.55
C SER A 78 1.06 19.85 5.77
N VAL A 79 -0.05 20.32 6.35
CA VAL A 79 -0.24 21.74 6.69
C VAL A 79 0.73 22.19 7.79
N LEU A 80 0.95 21.36 8.81
CA LEU A 80 1.91 21.64 9.87
C LEU A 80 3.33 21.73 9.31
N LEU A 81 3.72 20.78 8.46
CA LEU A 81 5.02 20.78 7.79
C LEU A 81 5.20 22.04 6.93
N TYR A 82 4.17 22.42 6.16
CA TYR A 82 4.18 23.65 5.37
C TYR A 82 4.38 24.89 6.25
N ARG A 83 3.64 24.99 7.37
CA ARG A 83 3.75 26.12 8.30
C ARG A 83 5.10 26.16 9.02
N LEU A 84 5.72 25.03 9.34
CA LEU A 84 7.01 24.99 10.04
C LEU A 84 8.19 25.31 9.10
N LEU A 85 8.19 24.80 7.87
CA LEU A 85 9.29 25.00 6.92
C LEU A 85 9.20 26.35 6.19
N PHE A 86 8.01 26.76 5.75
CA PHE A 86 7.87 27.94 4.88
C PHE A 86 7.60 29.24 5.65
N ARG A 87 7.10 29.18 6.89
CA ARG A 87 6.97 30.38 7.73
C ARG A 87 8.32 30.86 8.30
N LYS A 88 9.33 29.97 8.40
CA LYS A 88 10.71 30.32 8.77
C LYS A 88 11.54 30.93 7.63
N LYS A 89 11.04 30.93 6.39
CA LYS A 89 11.74 31.51 5.22
C LYS A 89 11.29 32.95 4.89
N ALA A 90 10.34 33.49 5.65
CA ALA A 90 9.79 34.83 5.45
C ALA A 90 10.20 35.82 6.55
N GLU A 91 11.14 35.43 7.42
CA GLU A 91 11.95 36.32 8.27
C GLU A 91 13.38 36.29 7.74
#